data_AF-A0A3M0J7I9-F1
#
_entry.id   AF-A0A3M0J7I9-F1
#
_cell.length_a   1.000
_cell.length_b   1.000
_cell.length_c   1.000
_cell.angle_alpha   90.00
_cell.angle_beta   90.00
_cell.angle_gamma   90.00
#
_symmetry.space_group_name_H-M   'P 1'
#
loop_
_entity.id
_entity.type
_entity.pdbx_description
1 polymer ?
#
loop_
_entity_poly.entity_id
_entity_poly.type
_entity_poly.pdbx_seq_one_letter_code
_entity_poly.pdbx_strand_id
1 'polypeptide(L)'
;MIRLRVADGTLNELVPREDPEWDPNTARGHQALKGYQELLIEGVRTGIPKTALLREQDDIELKITPHLNPAEFLRSEREEGELVHDWVEIIEQVYASREDLKDAPIDSPDWELFTDGSSFVENGTRYAGYAVVTTLQVIEAKALPPGTSAQKAEIRALT
;
A
#
# COMPACT_ATOMS: atom_id res chain seq x y z
N MET A 1 -10.25 -0.30 23.00
CA MET A 1 -10.00 0.95 23.76
C MET A 1 -8.61 1.42 23.37
N ILE A 2 -8.54 2.34 22.40
CA ILE A 2 -7.26 2.85 21.88
C ILE A 2 -6.69 3.78 22.95
N ARG A 3 -5.58 3.38 23.58
CA ARG A 3 -4.81 4.27 24.44
C ARG A 3 -3.94 5.14 23.55
N LEU A 4 -4.52 6.22 23.03
CA LEU A 4 -3.73 7.34 22.55
C LEU A 4 -2.96 7.84 23.78
N ARG A 5 -1.62 7.82 23.73
CA ARG A 5 -0.85 8.69 24.62
C ARG A 5 -1.32 10.09 24.26
N VAL A 6 -2.08 10.70 25.15
CA VAL A 6 -2.62 12.04 24.95
C VAL A 6 -1.41 12.93 24.76
N ALA A 7 -1.15 13.32 23.51
CA ALA A 7 -0.26 14.43 23.23
C ALA A 7 -0.95 15.65 23.88
N ASP A 8 -0.22 16.40 24.71
CA ASP A 8 -0.76 17.59 25.35
C ASP A 8 -1.15 18.61 24.27
N GLY A 9 -2.44 18.88 24.12
CA GLY A 9 -2.98 19.78 23.11
C GLY A 9 -4.40 19.41 22.66
N THR A 10 -5.09 20.33 22.00
CA THR A 10 -6.40 20.04 21.40
C THR A 10 -6.25 19.33 20.05
N LEU A 11 -7.28 18.60 19.60
CA LEU A 11 -7.23 17.89 18.30
C LEU A 11 -6.90 18.82 17.12
N ASN A 12 -7.42 20.05 17.13
CA ASN A 12 -7.16 21.03 16.09
C ASN A 12 -5.75 21.64 16.17
N GLU A 13 -5.11 21.63 17.35
CA GLU A 13 -3.71 22.03 17.49
C GLU A 13 -2.77 20.94 17.00
N LEU A 14 -3.15 19.67 17.18
CA LEU A 14 -2.30 18.53 16.84
C LEU A 14 -2.50 18.05 15.40
N VAL A 15 -3.72 18.12 14.87
CA VAL A 15 -4.11 17.71 13.51
C VAL A 15 -5.02 18.80 12.91
N PRO A 16 -4.46 19.97 12.59
CA PRO A 16 -5.20 21.08 12.01
C PRO A 16 -5.77 20.70 10.64
N ARG A 17 -6.97 21.21 10.33
CA ARG A 17 -7.63 21.00 9.03
C ARG A 17 -7.16 21.99 7.96
N GLU A 18 -6.73 23.16 8.40
CA GLU A 18 -6.18 24.23 7.56
C GLU A 18 -4.67 24.31 7.79
N ASP A 19 -3.96 25.04 6.93
CA ASP A 19 -2.51 25.24 7.08
C ASP A 19 -2.20 25.88 8.45
N PRO A 20 -1.43 25.22 9.32
CA PRO A 20 -1.13 25.74 10.64
C PRO A 20 0.04 26.73 10.67
N GLU A 21 0.65 27.06 9.53
CA GLU A 21 1.75 28.04 9.42
C GLU A 21 2.93 27.69 10.34
N TRP A 22 3.20 26.40 10.56
CA TRP A 22 4.31 25.94 11.39
C TRP A 22 5.64 26.21 10.70
N ASP A 23 6.47 27.09 11.26
CA ASP A 23 7.82 27.35 10.73
C ASP A 23 8.76 26.15 11.00
N PRO A 24 9.19 25.40 9.97
CA PRO A 24 10.02 24.22 10.12
C PRO A 24 11.42 24.53 10.67
N ASN A 25 11.86 25.78 10.61
CA ASN A 25 13.18 26.21 11.08
C ASN A 25 13.20 26.56 12.57
N THR A 26 12.05 26.57 13.25
CA THR A 26 11.98 26.74 14.69
C THR A 26 11.91 25.38 15.39
N ALA A 27 12.53 25.25 16.57
CA ALA A 27 12.47 24.02 17.36
C ALA A 27 11.02 23.60 17.66
N ARG A 28 10.14 24.59 17.89
CA ARG A 28 8.71 24.37 18.14
C ARG A 28 7.96 23.89 16.89
N GLY A 29 8.18 24.52 15.73
CA GLY A 29 7.53 24.09 14.49
C GLY A 29 8.01 22.71 14.03
N HIS A 30 9.30 22.42 14.19
CA HIS A 30 9.84 21.09 13.93
C HIS A 30 9.23 20.02 14.83
N GLN A 31 9.04 20.31 16.12
CA GLN A 31 8.40 19.39 17.07
C GLN A 31 6.91 19.18 16.73
N ALA A 32 6.20 20.23 16.33
CA ALA A 32 4.80 20.14 15.90
C ALA A 32 4.65 19.29 14.63
N LEU A 33 5.51 19.49 13.63
CA LEU A 33 5.55 18.68 12.40
C LEU A 33 5.80 17.20 12.69
N LYS A 34 6.73 16.91 13.60
CA LYS A 34 7.02 15.53 14.02
C LYS A 34 5.81 14.88 14.70
N GLY A 35 5.15 15.59 15.61
CA GLY A 35 3.94 15.11 16.28
C GLY A 35 2.78 14.87 15.31
N TYR A 36 2.59 15.79 14.35
CA TYR A 36 1.60 15.64 13.28
C TYR A 36 1.85 14.41 12.42
N GLN A 37 3.10 14.18 12.01
CA GLN A 37 3.48 13.01 11.22
C GLN A 37 3.18 11.69 11.97
N GLU A 38 3.52 11.61 13.25
CA GLU A 38 3.24 10.43 14.08
C GLU A 38 1.72 10.15 14.18
N LEU A 39 0.91 11.20 14.36
CA LEU A 39 -0.54 11.09 14.44
C LEU A 39 -1.19 10.69 13.11
N LEU A 40 -0.68 11.19 11.98
CA LEU A 40 -1.15 10.76 10.65
C LEU A 40 -0.84 9.28 10.39
N ILE A 41 0.38 8.84 10.71
CA ILE A 41 0.78 7.43 10.56
C ILE A 41 -0.12 6.54 11.42
N GLU A 42 -0.38 6.93 12.66
CA GLU A 42 -1.25 6.15 13.55
C GLU A 42 -2.70 6.18 13.08
N GLY A 43 -3.19 7.31 12.58
CA GLY A 43 -4.51 7.45 11.97
C GLY A 43 -4.69 6.56 10.74
N VAL A 44 -3.68 6.42 9.89
CA VAL A 44 -3.69 5.49 8.76
C VAL A 44 -3.68 4.04 9.23
N ARG A 45 -2.80 3.70 10.18
CA ARG A 45 -2.67 2.33 10.73
C ARG A 45 -3.93 1.84 11.44
N THR A 46 -4.64 2.74 12.11
CA THR A 46 -5.82 2.40 12.92
C THR A 46 -7.14 2.69 12.22
N GLY A 47 -7.15 3.65 11.29
CA GLY A 47 -8.37 4.13 10.61
C GLY A 47 -8.70 3.39 9.31
N ILE A 48 -7.74 2.71 8.68
CA ILE A 48 -8.03 1.86 7.53
C ILE A 48 -8.37 0.45 8.03
N PRO A 49 -9.64 -0.01 7.93
CA PRO A 49 -9.97 -1.38 8.28
C PRO A 49 -9.20 -2.33 7.35
N LYS A 50 -8.48 -3.30 7.92
CA LYS A 50 -7.71 -4.32 7.16
C LYS A 50 -8.52 -4.99 6.04
N THR A 51 -9.83 -5.09 6.22
CA THR A 51 -10.78 -5.64 5.24
C THR A 51 -10.89 -4.81 3.96
N ALA A 52 -10.62 -3.50 4.00
CA ALA A 52 -10.65 -2.64 2.81
C ALA A 52 -9.47 -2.91 1.87
N LEU A 53 -8.30 -3.29 2.41
CA LEU A 53 -7.11 -3.63 1.63
C LEU A 53 -7.22 -5.01 0.96
N LEU A 54 -7.96 -5.94 1.57
CA LEU A 54 -8.08 -7.33 1.09
C LEU A 54 -9.20 -7.55 0.05
N ARG A 55 -10.05 -6.54 -0.19
CA ARG A 55 -11.26 -6.72 -1.03
C ARG A 55 -11.00 -6.63 -2.54
N GLU A 56 -9.81 -6.25 -2.95
CA GLU A 56 -9.44 -6.05 -4.37
C GLU A 56 -8.64 -7.19 -4.99
N GLN A 57 -8.49 -8.31 -4.28
CA GLN A 57 -7.93 -9.52 -4.85
C GLN A 57 -9.07 -10.40 -5.37
N ASP A 58 -9.11 -10.59 -6.70
CA ASP A 58 -10.16 -11.37 -7.38
C ASP A 58 -10.18 -12.86 -6.95
N ASP A 59 -9.09 -13.34 -6.33
CA ASP A 59 -8.87 -14.75 -5.97
C ASP A 59 -9.15 -15.07 -4.49
N ILE A 60 -9.61 -14.10 -3.67
CA ILE A 60 -9.82 -14.32 -2.23
C ILE A 60 -11.27 -14.09 -1.83
N GLU A 61 -11.98 -15.19 -1.55
CA GLU A 61 -13.32 -15.16 -0.95
C GLU A 61 -13.22 -15.00 0.58
N LEU A 62 -13.47 -13.79 1.08
CA LEU A 62 -13.51 -13.50 2.51
C LEU A 62 -14.84 -13.98 3.12
N LYS A 63 -14.83 -15.17 3.74
CA LYS A 63 -15.94 -15.66 4.56
C LYS A 63 -15.78 -15.18 6.01
N ILE A 64 -16.77 -14.43 6.50
CA ILE A 64 -16.81 -14.02 7.91
C ILE A 64 -17.43 -15.16 8.72
N THR A 65 -16.60 -15.92 9.43
CA THR A 65 -17.07 -16.93 10.38
C THR A 65 -17.24 -16.29 11.77
N PRO A 66 -18.43 -16.33 12.38
CA PRO A 66 -18.59 -15.83 13.73
C PRO A 66 -17.86 -16.75 14.72
N HIS A 67 -16.92 -16.18 15.47
CA HIS A 67 -16.28 -16.75 16.67
C HIS A 67 -15.22 -17.85 16.50
N LEU A 68 -14.38 -17.81 15.47
CA LEU A 68 -13.14 -18.60 15.48
C LEU A 68 -11.97 -17.71 15.93
N ASN A 69 -11.34 -18.07 17.05
CA ASN A 69 -10.07 -17.50 17.43
C ASN A 69 -9.01 -18.01 16.43
N PRO A 70 -8.26 -17.15 15.72
CA PRO A 70 -7.20 -17.58 14.80
C PRO A 70 -6.18 -18.54 15.42
N ALA A 71 -5.96 -18.47 16.74
CA ALA A 71 -5.07 -19.37 17.46
C ALA A 71 -5.57 -20.83 17.53
N GLU A 72 -6.87 -21.09 17.33
CA GLU A 72 -7.39 -22.47 17.27
C GLU A 72 -6.96 -23.20 16.00
N PHE A 73 -6.74 -22.48 14.89
CA PHE A 73 -6.23 -23.05 13.64
C PHE A 73 -4.74 -23.41 13.71
N LEU A 74 -4.01 -22.87 14.68
CA LEU A 74 -2.59 -23.16 14.92
C LEU A 74 -2.38 -24.41 15.79
N ARG A 75 -3.45 -24.96 16.38
CA ARG A 75 -3.39 -26.24 17.10
C ARG A 75 -3.51 -27.40 16.12
N SER A 76 -2.52 -27.57 15.25
CA SER A 76 -2.34 -28.84 14.56
C SER A 76 -1.68 -29.83 15.53
N GLU A 77 -2.16 -31.08 15.57
CA GLU A 77 -1.37 -32.25 15.99
C GLU A 77 -0.24 -32.50 14.96
N ARG A 78 0.57 -31.47 14.67
CA ARG A 78 1.81 -31.62 13.90
C ARG A 78 2.84 -32.14 14.87
N GLU A 79 3.52 -33.22 14.47
CA GLU A 79 4.79 -33.62 15.06
C GLU A 79 5.66 -32.37 15.26
N GLU A 80 6.29 -32.27 16.42
CA GLU A 80 7.25 -31.24 16.82
C GLU A 80 8.52 -31.27 15.91
N GLY A 81 8.34 -31.10 14.61
CA GLY A 81 9.38 -30.72 13.68
C GLY A 81 9.41 -29.20 13.62
N GLU A 82 10.57 -28.63 13.91
CA GLU A 82 10.85 -27.19 13.81
C GLU A 82 10.52 -26.71 12.38
N LEU A 83 9.33 -26.14 12.18
CA LEU A 83 8.99 -25.45 10.95
C LEU A 83 9.70 -24.10 10.97
N VAL A 84 10.95 -24.10 10.52
CA VAL A 84 11.73 -22.88 10.25
C VAL A 84 11.06 -22.16 9.09
N HIS A 85 10.06 -21.34 9.39
CA HIS A 85 9.47 -20.41 8.45
C HIS A 85 10.40 -19.20 8.31
N ASP A 86 11.52 -19.37 7.61
CA ASP A 86 12.35 -18.23 7.22
C ASP A 86 11.79 -17.63 5.93
N TRP A 87 11.04 -16.55 6.09
CA TRP A 87 10.53 -15.75 4.97
C TRP A 87 11.66 -15.25 4.05
N VAL A 88 12.88 -15.11 4.56
CA VAL A 88 14.05 -14.70 3.77
C VAL A 88 14.43 -15.80 2.79
N GLU A 89 14.50 -17.06 3.23
CA GLU A 89 14.87 -18.19 2.37
C GLU A 89 13.86 -18.41 1.23
N ILE A 90 12.56 -18.24 1.51
CA ILE A 90 11.51 -18.35 0.49
C ILE A 90 11.62 -17.21 -0.53
N ILE A 91 11.88 -15.99 -0.09
CA ILE A 91 12.09 -14.83 -0.99
C ILE A 91 13.33 -15.08 -1.84
N GLU A 92 14.46 -15.49 -1.24
CA GLU A 92 15.69 -15.78 -1.95
C GLU A 92 15.51 -16.89 -2.99
N GLN A 93 14.77 -17.96 -2.66
CA GLN A 93 14.49 -19.04 -3.60
C GLN A 93 13.62 -18.60 -4.78
N VAL A 94 12.61 -17.74 -4.53
CA VAL A 94 11.74 -17.20 -5.59
C VAL A 94 12.52 -16.23 -6.49
N TYR A 95 13.36 -15.36 -5.92
CA TYR A 95 14.21 -14.44 -6.68
C TYR A 95 15.31 -15.17 -7.46
N ALA A 96 15.89 -16.24 -6.91
CA ALA A 96 16.87 -17.07 -7.59
C ALA A 96 16.32 -17.75 -8.86
N SER A 97 14.99 -17.83 -9.03
CA SER A 97 14.37 -18.36 -10.24
C SER A 97 14.40 -17.40 -11.45
N ARG A 98 14.75 -16.13 -11.26
CA ARG A 98 14.79 -15.08 -12.30
C ARG A 98 16.06 -14.23 -12.23
N GLU A 99 17.22 -14.87 -12.43
CA GLU A 99 18.53 -14.17 -12.46
C GLU A 99 18.63 -13.06 -13.53
N ASP A 100 17.77 -13.10 -14.54
CA ASP A 100 17.69 -12.16 -15.64
C ASP A 100 16.96 -10.86 -15.29
N LEU A 101 16.10 -10.85 -14.25
CA LEU A 101 15.35 -9.67 -13.84
C LEU A 101 16.12 -8.91 -12.75
N LYS A 102 16.67 -7.75 -13.11
CA LYS A 102 17.45 -6.89 -12.21
C LYS A 102 16.73 -5.57 -11.96
N ASP A 103 17.02 -4.97 -10.81
CA ASP A 103 16.60 -3.60 -10.45
C ASP A 103 17.48 -2.52 -11.09
N ALA A 104 18.55 -2.92 -11.80
CA ALA A 104 19.40 -2.04 -12.57
C ALA A 104 18.92 -1.92 -14.04
N PRO A 105 19.06 -0.74 -14.68
CA PRO A 105 18.81 -0.59 -16.10
C PRO A 105 19.65 -1.55 -16.95
N ILE A 106 19.09 -2.01 -18.07
CA ILE A 106 19.79 -2.84 -19.05
C ILE A 106 20.66 -1.93 -19.93
N ASP A 107 21.85 -2.42 -20.34
CA ASP A 107 22.71 -1.71 -21.28
C ASP A 107 22.08 -1.66 -22.68
N SER A 108 21.90 -0.44 -23.21
CA SER A 108 21.38 -0.18 -24.57
C SER A 108 20.02 -0.85 -24.85
N PRO A 109 18.95 -0.45 -24.15
CA PRO A 109 17.63 -1.04 -24.38
C PRO A 109 17.08 -0.64 -25.76
N ASP A 110 16.37 -1.56 -26.42
CA ASP A 110 15.67 -1.26 -27.67
C ASP A 110 14.53 -0.24 -27.46
N TRP A 111 13.92 -0.27 -26.27
CA TRP A 111 12.79 0.58 -25.88
C TRP A 111 12.95 1.06 -24.44
N GLU A 112 12.69 2.35 -24.21
CA GLU A 112 12.53 2.94 -22.88
C GLU A 112 11.06 3.33 -22.70
N LEU A 113 10.37 2.61 -21.83
CA LEU A 113 8.93 2.78 -21.58
C LEU A 113 8.70 3.25 -20.15
N PHE A 114 7.74 4.18 -20.01
CA PHE A 114 7.22 4.64 -18.74
C PHE A 114 5.77 4.21 -18.64
N THR A 115 5.38 3.70 -17.48
CA THR A 115 4.02 3.19 -17.24
C THR A 115 3.43 3.86 -16.02
N ASP A 116 2.16 4.21 -16.10
CA ASP A 116 1.42 4.71 -14.94
C ASP A 116 -0.04 4.25 -14.98
N GLY A 117 -0.64 4.10 -13.81
CA GLY A 117 -2.02 3.70 -13.59
C GLY A 117 -2.70 4.64 -12.61
N SER A 118 -3.86 5.18 -12.97
CA SER A 118 -4.60 6.12 -12.14
C SER A 118 -6.01 5.65 -11.85
N SER A 119 -6.57 6.07 -10.72
CA SER A 119 -7.96 5.82 -10.34
C SER A 119 -8.55 7.00 -9.59
N PHE A 120 -9.79 7.35 -9.90
CA PHE A 120 -10.57 8.37 -9.20
C PHE A 120 -12.02 7.91 -9.00
N VAL A 121 -12.75 8.60 -8.12
CA VAL A 121 -14.17 8.30 -7.82
C VAL A 121 -15.03 9.50 -8.21
N GLU A 122 -16.05 9.25 -9.02
CA GLU A 122 -17.06 10.24 -9.41
C GLU A 122 -18.45 9.62 -9.25
N ASN A 123 -19.36 10.34 -8.58
CA ASN A 123 -20.73 9.88 -8.29
C ASN A 123 -20.79 8.48 -7.65
N GLY A 124 -19.84 8.18 -6.77
CA GLY A 124 -19.73 6.87 -6.10
C GLY A 124 -19.22 5.72 -6.99
N THR A 125 -18.91 6.01 -8.26
CA THR A 125 -18.33 5.04 -9.20
C THR A 125 -16.83 5.29 -9.31
N ARG A 126 -16.03 4.23 -9.11
CA ARG A 126 -14.58 4.29 -9.30
C ARG A 126 -14.25 4.08 -10.77
N TYR A 127 -13.50 5.01 -11.35
CA TYR A 127 -12.94 4.91 -12.68
C TYR A 127 -11.42 4.73 -12.57
N ALA A 128 -10.85 4.04 -13.54
CA ALA A 128 -9.41 3.87 -13.62
C ALA A 128 -8.98 3.72 -15.07
N GLY A 129 -7.70 3.97 -15.30
CA GLY A 129 -7.06 3.78 -16.59
C GLY A 129 -5.56 3.71 -16.42
N TYR A 130 -4.89 3.26 -17.47
CA TYR A 130 -3.43 3.19 -17.52
C TYR A 130 -2.91 3.81 -18.80
N ALA A 131 -1.62 4.16 -18.77
CA ALA A 131 -0.88 4.61 -19.92
C ALA A 131 0.53 3.99 -19.95
N VAL A 132 0.98 3.68 -21.15
CA VAL A 132 2.36 3.30 -21.48
C VAL A 132 2.87 4.31 -22.49
N VAL A 133 3.96 4.99 -22.15
CA VAL A 133 4.49 6.10 -22.94
C VAL A 133 5.99 5.98 -23.11
N THR A 134 6.49 6.67 -24.13
CA THR A 134 7.90 7.06 -24.21
C THR A 134 8.02 8.52 -23.80
N THR A 135 9.23 9.06 -23.77
CA THR A 135 9.45 10.51 -23.59
C THR A 135 8.82 11.37 -24.70
N LEU A 136 8.46 10.79 -25.84
CA LEU A 136 8.00 11.51 -27.04
C LEU A 136 6.53 11.28 -27.38
N GLN A 137 5.97 10.11 -27.05
CA GLN A 137 4.62 9.74 -27.48
C GLN A 137 3.96 8.71 -26.56
N VAL A 138 2.63 8.65 -26.65
CA VAL A 138 1.81 7.61 -26.03
C VAL A 138 1.86 6.35 -26.90
N ILE A 139 2.27 5.23 -26.31
CA ILE A 139 2.27 3.92 -26.95
C ILE A 139 0.91 3.25 -26.76
N GLU A 140 0.39 3.30 -25.55
CA GLU A 140 -0.93 2.77 -25.22
C GLU A 140 -1.57 3.61 -24.10
N ALA A 141 -2.88 3.81 -24.18
CA ALA A 141 -3.66 4.31 -23.06
C ALA A 141 -5.08 3.74 -23.15
N LYS A 142 -5.58 3.17 -22.05
CA LYS A 142 -6.93 2.58 -22.00
C LYS A 142 -7.62 2.84 -20.67
N ALA A 143 -8.92 3.06 -20.75
CA ALA A 143 -9.80 3.01 -19.59
C ALA A 143 -10.02 1.55 -19.19
N LEU A 144 -10.10 1.32 -17.88
CA LEU A 144 -10.36 0.02 -17.28
C LEU A 144 -11.81 -0.08 -16.78
N PRO A 145 -12.32 -1.29 -16.53
CA PRO A 145 -13.66 -1.47 -15.98
C PRO A 145 -13.85 -0.67 -14.68
N PRO A 146 -15.04 -0.08 -14.46
CA PRO A 146 -15.35 0.59 -13.20
C PRO A 146 -15.12 -0.32 -11.99
N GLY A 147 -14.64 0.26 -10.89
CA GLY A 147 -14.27 -0.49 -9.69
C GLY A 147 -12.80 -0.92 -9.64
N THR A 148 -12.03 -0.72 -10.71
CA THR A 148 -10.59 -1.00 -10.73
C THR A 148 -9.80 0.03 -9.91
N SER A 149 -8.85 -0.40 -9.07
CA SER A 149 -7.94 0.51 -8.35
C SER A 149 -6.81 1.06 -9.19
N ALA A 150 -6.14 2.07 -8.64
CA ALA A 150 -4.88 2.59 -9.16
C ALA A 150 -3.80 1.50 -9.21
N GLN A 151 -3.63 0.71 -8.14
CA GLN A 151 -2.63 -0.37 -8.10
C GLN A 151 -2.88 -1.44 -9.18
N LYS A 152 -4.14 -1.85 -9.35
CA LYS A 152 -4.50 -2.78 -10.42
C LYS A 152 -4.32 -2.15 -11.80
N ALA A 153 -4.53 -0.84 -11.94
CA ALA A 153 -4.26 -0.11 -13.17
C ALA A 153 -2.75 -0.04 -13.47
N GLU A 154 -1.90 0.19 -12.48
CA GLU A 154 -0.44 0.14 -12.62
C GLU A 154 0.02 -1.23 -13.11
N ILE A 155 -0.48 -2.31 -12.50
CA ILE A 155 -0.17 -3.69 -12.94
C ILE A 155 -0.64 -3.94 -14.39
N ARG A 156 -1.82 -3.42 -14.75
CA ARG A 156 -2.31 -3.49 -16.14
C ARG A 156 -1.44 -2.70 -17.12
N ALA A 157 -0.77 -1.65 -16.70
CA ALA A 157 0.20 -0.95 -17.53
C ALA A 157 1.45 -1.80 -17.83
N LEU A 158 1.75 -2.80 -16.99
CA LEU A 158 2.91 -3.68 -17.08
C LEU A 158 2.63 -5.04 -17.76
N THR A 159 1.37 -5.36 -18.10
CA THR A 159 0.95 -6.70 -18.57
C THR A 159 0.11 -6.65 -19.84
#